data_AF-A0A962JH63-F1
#
_entry.id   AF-A0A962JH63-F1
#
_cell.length_a   1.000
_cell.length_b   1.000
_cell.length_c   1.000
_cell.angle_alpha   90.00
_cell.angle_beta   90.00
_cell.angle_gamma   90.00
#
_symmetry.space_group_name_H-M   'P 1'
#
loop_
_entity.id
_entity.type
_entity.pdbx_description
1 polymer ?
#
loop_
_entity_poly.entity_id
_entity_poly.type
_entity_poly.pdbx_seq_one_letter_code
_entity_poly.pdbx_strand_id
1 'polypeptide(L)'
;MGRIQNALILAKYVSPSFYDLRRFMKEIPFRWHFLHPRYWPIWLLLIPLLFVFSKLPWGIQRRIGTFLGLLVYSVIGQRRRDTATNIRLCFPEASEHEQAMMVKDVFIQGGISIFETANAWFKPKEYYHKKVTIQGLHHLQAAKAEGKGILLLGAHYSFVDLCGLLAIIFFPVDTVYRPQNNKA
;
A
#
# COMPACT_ATOMS: atom_id res chain seq x y z
N MET A 1 8.10 8.48 -32.79
CA MET A 1 6.90 7.70 -33.18
C MET A 1 6.97 6.36 -32.45
N GLY A 2 6.23 6.25 -31.35
CA GLY A 2 6.39 5.20 -30.34
C GLY A 2 5.69 3.90 -30.68
N ARG A 3 6.19 2.79 -30.10
CA ARG A 3 5.47 1.51 -30.00
C ARG A 3 5.57 1.00 -28.57
N ILE A 4 4.56 1.31 -27.77
CA ILE A 4 4.21 0.57 -26.55
C ILE A 4 3.26 -0.54 -27.02
N GLN A 5 3.79 -1.71 -27.38
CA GLN A 5 2.99 -2.86 -27.85
C GLN A 5 2.89 -4.01 -26.83
N ASN A 6 3.44 -3.88 -25.62
CA ASN A 6 3.54 -5.03 -24.71
C ASN A 6 2.51 -5.08 -23.57
N ALA A 7 1.49 -4.21 -23.54
CA ALA A 7 0.48 -4.22 -22.48
C ALA A 7 -0.76 -5.09 -22.78
N LEU A 8 -0.94 -5.57 -24.02
CA LEU A 8 -2.23 -6.13 -24.46
C LEU A 8 -2.35 -7.68 -24.40
N ILE A 9 -1.31 -8.41 -23.99
CA ILE A 9 -1.31 -9.89 -24.09
C ILE A 9 -1.84 -10.61 -22.84
N LEU A 10 -1.95 -9.95 -21.67
CA LEU A 10 -2.27 -10.66 -20.42
C LEU A 10 -3.75 -10.82 -20.08
N ALA A 11 -4.67 -10.20 -20.82
CA ALA A 11 -6.10 -10.25 -20.48
C ALA A 11 -6.89 -11.44 -21.08
N LYS A 12 -6.25 -12.30 -21.90
CA LYS A 12 -6.97 -13.32 -22.69
C LYS A 12 -6.84 -14.78 -22.21
N TYR A 13 -6.16 -15.04 -21.10
CA TYR A 13 -6.00 -16.38 -20.52
C TYR A 13 -6.31 -16.37 -19.02
N VAL A 14 -7.58 -16.15 -18.66
CA VAL A 14 -8.07 -16.54 -17.33
C VAL A 14 -8.95 -17.76 -17.54
N SER A 15 -8.34 -18.95 -17.48
CA SER A 15 -9.08 -20.20 -17.52
C SER A 15 -9.90 -20.35 -16.24
N PRO A 16 -11.03 -21.09 -16.26
CA PRO A 16 -11.84 -21.36 -15.07
C PRO A 16 -11.12 -22.15 -13.97
N SER A 17 -9.87 -22.59 -14.17
CA SER A 17 -9.09 -23.33 -13.16
C SER A 17 -8.40 -22.44 -12.12
N PHE A 18 -8.60 -21.12 -12.16
CA PHE A 18 -8.05 -20.17 -11.17
C PHE A 18 -8.72 -20.23 -9.78
N TYR A 19 -9.86 -20.91 -9.65
CA TYR A 19 -10.59 -21.02 -8.37
C TYR A 19 -9.95 -21.94 -7.32
N ASP A 20 -8.87 -22.66 -7.65
CA ASP A 20 -8.13 -23.48 -6.67
C ASP A 20 -6.89 -22.77 -6.09
N LEU A 21 -7.07 -21.51 -5.69
CA LEU A 21 -6.10 -20.75 -4.89
C LEU A 21 -5.70 -21.48 -3.59
N ARG A 22 -6.58 -22.34 -3.05
CA ARG A 22 -6.29 -23.17 -1.88
C ARG A 22 -5.19 -24.21 -2.14
N ARG A 23 -5.11 -24.74 -3.37
CA ARG A 23 -4.02 -25.63 -3.78
C ARG A 23 -2.72 -24.88 -4.02
N PHE A 24 -2.77 -23.67 -4.59
CA PHE A 24 -1.56 -22.85 -4.80
C PHE A 24 -0.93 -22.34 -3.49
N MET A 25 -1.75 -21.94 -2.51
CA MET A 25 -1.27 -21.52 -1.19
C MET A 25 -0.70 -22.66 -0.33
N LYS A 26 -1.00 -23.94 -0.65
CA LYS A 26 -0.43 -25.09 0.06
C LYS A 26 1.05 -25.33 -0.24
N GLU A 27 1.64 -24.67 -1.25
CA GLU A 27 2.95 -25.06 -1.79
C GLU A 27 4.10 -24.09 -1.50
N ILE A 28 3.94 -23.09 -0.63
CA ILE A 28 5.08 -22.31 -0.14
C ILE A 28 5.43 -22.77 1.28
N PRO A 29 6.29 -23.80 1.44
CA PRO A 29 6.70 -24.25 2.76
C PRO A 29 7.45 -23.14 3.49
N PHE A 30 7.19 -23.00 4.78
CA PHE A 30 7.96 -22.10 5.64
C PHE A 30 9.44 -22.49 5.57
N ARG A 31 10.31 -21.51 5.28
CA ARG A 31 11.75 -21.72 5.24
C ARG A 31 12.32 -21.42 6.62
N TRP A 32 12.84 -22.45 7.28
CA TRP A 32 13.51 -22.32 8.59
C TRP A 32 14.64 -21.29 8.63
N HIS A 33 15.23 -20.99 7.47
CA HIS A 33 16.21 -19.92 7.32
C HIS A 33 15.70 -18.53 7.78
N PHE A 34 14.40 -18.27 7.74
CA PHE A 34 13.82 -17.02 8.25
C PHE A 34 13.98 -16.86 9.77
N LEU A 35 14.27 -17.93 10.52
CA LEU A 35 14.54 -17.87 11.97
C LEU A 35 16.01 -17.63 12.31
N HIS A 36 16.89 -17.51 11.31
CA HIS A 36 18.31 -17.25 11.51
C HIS A 36 18.51 -15.98 12.38
N PRO A 37 19.48 -15.93 13.31
CA PRO A 37 19.69 -14.79 14.22
C PRO A 37 19.76 -13.42 13.54
N ARG A 38 20.18 -13.37 12.27
CA ARG A 38 20.15 -12.15 11.42
C ARG A 38 18.78 -11.47 11.34
N TYR A 39 17.69 -12.23 11.53
CA TYR A 39 16.32 -11.76 11.46
C TYR A 39 15.66 -11.54 12.83
N TRP A 40 16.35 -11.87 13.92
CA TRP A 40 15.80 -11.65 15.27
C TRP A 40 15.40 -10.20 15.54
N PRO A 41 16.12 -9.17 15.05
CA PRO A 41 15.63 -7.79 15.19
C PRO A 41 14.27 -7.57 14.51
N ILE A 42 13.98 -8.25 13.40
CA ILE A 42 12.67 -8.15 12.76
C ILE A 42 11.61 -8.84 13.63
N TRP A 43 11.87 -10.08 14.04
CA TRP A 43 10.90 -10.90 14.78
C TRP A 43 10.65 -10.44 16.22
N LEU A 44 11.70 -10.04 16.93
CA LEU A 44 11.66 -9.75 18.37
C LEU A 44 11.54 -8.25 18.66
N LEU A 45 11.88 -7.37 17.71
CA LEU A 45 11.79 -5.93 17.89
C LEU A 45 10.78 -5.29 16.95
N LEU A 46 10.97 -5.38 15.62
CA LEU A 46 10.14 -4.65 14.66
C LEU A 46 8.66 -5.10 14.68
N ILE A 47 8.40 -6.40 14.59
CA ILE A 47 7.03 -6.94 14.56
C ILE A 47 6.27 -6.64 15.87
N PRO A 48 6.81 -6.91 17.07
CA PRO A 48 6.17 -6.53 18.32
C PRO A 48 5.95 -5.01 18.46
N LEU A 49 6.90 -4.19 18.00
CA LEU A 49 6.77 -2.74 18.04
C LEU A 49 5.61 -2.25 17.17
N LEU A 50 5.49 -2.74 15.93
CA LEU A 50 4.35 -2.42 15.07
C LEU A 50 3.03 -2.91 15.67
N PHE A 51 3.03 -4.09 16.31
CA PHE A 51 1.86 -4.59 17.02
C PHE A 51 1.42 -3.65 18.15
N VAL A 52 2.36 -3.21 19.01
CA VAL A 52 2.07 -2.26 20.09
C VAL A 52 1.56 -0.93 19.52
N PHE A 53 2.19 -0.41 18.47
CA PHE A 53 1.72 0.81 17.81
C PHE A 53 0.31 0.67 17.23
N SER A 54 -0.06 -0.49 16.70
CA SER A 54 -1.42 -0.75 16.20
C SER A 54 -2.51 -0.66 17.28
N LYS A 55 -2.14 -0.81 18.57
CA LYS A 55 -3.07 -0.70 19.70
C LYS A 55 -3.29 0.74 20.16
N LEU A 56 -2.41 1.67 19.78
CA LEU A 56 -2.58 3.08 20.13
C LEU A 56 -3.85 3.70 19.50
N PRO A 57 -4.49 4.67 20.16
CA PRO A 57 -5.53 5.49 19.55
C PRO A 57 -5.06 6.18 18.28
N TRP A 58 -5.92 6.24 17.25
CA TRP A 58 -5.60 6.83 15.94
C TRP A 58 -5.07 8.27 16.02
N GLY A 59 -5.59 9.09 16.94
CA GLY A 59 -5.10 10.45 17.16
C GLY A 59 -3.63 10.51 17.58
N ILE A 60 -3.18 9.56 18.41
CA ILE A 60 -1.79 9.46 18.86
C ILE A 60 -0.91 8.95 17.71
N GLN A 61 -1.35 7.91 17.02
CA GLN A 61 -0.65 7.38 15.85
C GLN A 61 -0.38 8.47 14.81
N ARG A 62 -1.38 9.31 14.49
CA ARG A 62 -1.20 10.43 13.57
C ARG A 62 -0.19 11.45 14.05
N ARG A 63 -0.22 11.83 15.33
CA ARG A 63 0.75 12.81 15.88
C ARG A 63 2.18 12.30 15.79
N ILE A 64 2.40 11.04 16.16
CA ILE A 64 3.72 10.40 16.05
C ILE A 64 4.13 10.29 14.58
N GLY A 65 3.23 9.85 13.69
CA GLY A 65 3.46 9.79 12.25
C GLY A 65 3.83 11.13 11.63
N THR A 66 3.10 12.20 11.98
CA THR A 66 3.44 13.56 11.57
C THR A 66 4.83 13.96 12.06
N PHE A 67 5.14 13.72 13.33
CA PHE A 67 6.47 14.03 13.87
C PHE A 67 7.58 13.28 13.13
N LEU A 68 7.41 11.97 12.92
CA LEU A 68 8.38 11.15 12.17
C LEU A 68 8.54 11.65 10.73
N GLY A 69 7.44 11.98 10.06
CA GLY A 69 7.46 12.55 8.72
C GLY A 69 8.24 13.87 8.66
N LEU A 70 8.01 14.77 9.62
CA LEU A 70 8.72 16.04 9.73
C LEU A 70 10.21 15.85 10.04
N LEU A 71 10.56 14.84 10.86
CA LEU A 71 11.95 14.49 11.13
C LEU A 71 12.65 14.03 9.85
N VAL A 72 12.02 13.12 9.08
CA VAL A 72 12.55 12.64 7.80
C VAL A 72 12.68 13.78 6.79
N TYR A 73 11.69 14.67 6.70
CA TYR A 73 11.73 15.88 5.87
C TYR A 73 12.94 16.77 6.20
N SER A 74 13.32 16.83 7.47
CA SER A 74 14.41 17.69 7.96
C SER A 74 15.78 17.04 7.73
N VAL A 75 15.88 15.71 7.84
CA VAL A 75 17.15 14.97 7.78
C VAL A 75 17.50 14.52 6.36
N ILE A 76 16.53 14.03 5.57
CA ILE A 76 16.81 13.40 4.27
C ILE A 76 16.65 14.41 3.12
N GLY A 77 17.63 15.32 3.04
CA GLY A 77 17.61 16.42 2.06
C GLY A 77 17.49 15.97 0.60
N GLN A 78 18.07 14.82 0.22
CA GLN A 78 17.95 14.30 -1.14
C GLN A 78 16.50 13.98 -1.51
N ARG A 79 15.81 13.20 -0.67
CA ARG A 79 14.40 12.86 -0.89
C ARG A 79 13.53 14.11 -0.97
N ARG A 80 13.81 15.12 -0.14
CA ARG A 80 13.09 16.39 -0.18
C ARG A 80 13.25 17.09 -1.54
N ARG A 81 14.46 17.12 -2.10
CA ARG A 81 14.73 17.73 -3.41
C ARG A 81 14.03 16.99 -4.56
N ASP A 82 14.05 15.66 -4.52
CA ASP A 82 13.38 14.83 -5.53
C ASP A 82 11.86 15.07 -5.49
N THR A 83 11.26 15.04 -4.29
CA THR A 83 9.84 15.34 -4.10
C THR A 83 9.49 16.75 -4.56
N ALA A 84 10.29 17.76 -4.21
CA ALA A 84 10.06 19.15 -4.65
C ALA A 84 10.11 19.30 -6.17
N THR A 85 11.05 18.61 -6.82
CA THR A 85 11.15 18.61 -8.28
C THR A 85 9.91 17.97 -8.91
N ASN A 86 9.47 16.82 -8.39
CA ASN A 86 8.28 16.15 -8.89
C ASN A 86 7.02 17.00 -8.70
N ILE A 87 6.82 17.61 -7.52
CA ILE A 87 5.69 18.49 -7.24
C ILE A 87 5.67 19.69 -8.19
N ARG A 88 6.81 20.34 -8.42
CA ARG A 88 6.91 21.47 -9.36
C ARG A 88 6.59 21.06 -10.80
N LEU A 89 6.99 19.86 -11.22
CA LEU A 89 6.69 19.34 -12.57
C LEU A 89 5.22 18.93 -12.72
N CYS A 90 4.61 18.38 -11.68
CA CYS A 90 3.22 17.92 -11.70
C CYS A 90 2.19 19.03 -11.48
N PHE A 91 2.55 20.08 -10.73
CA PHE A 91 1.67 21.19 -10.35
C PHE A 91 2.31 22.56 -10.64
N PRO A 92 2.72 22.84 -11.89
CA PRO A 92 3.36 24.10 -12.26
C PRO A 92 2.48 25.35 -12.03
N GLU A 93 1.17 25.18 -11.99
CA GLU A 93 0.18 26.22 -11.74
C GLU A 93 0.03 26.62 -10.26
N ALA A 94 0.49 25.76 -9.33
CA ALA A 94 0.44 26.04 -7.90
C ALA A 94 1.54 27.05 -7.51
N SER A 95 1.24 27.92 -6.54
CA SER A 95 2.21 28.85 -6.00
C SER A 95 3.37 28.13 -5.30
N GLU A 96 4.53 28.79 -5.18
CA GLU A 96 5.68 28.20 -4.48
C GLU A 96 5.34 27.79 -3.03
N HIS A 97 4.46 28.54 -2.38
CA HIS A 97 3.99 28.23 -1.04
C HIS A 97 3.16 26.93 -1.01
N GLU A 98 2.21 26.78 -1.94
CA GLU A 98 1.40 25.56 -2.05
C GLU A 98 2.27 24.35 -2.40
N GLN A 99 3.20 24.50 -3.34
CA GLN A 99 4.16 23.44 -3.68
C GLN A 99 4.99 23.03 -2.46
N ALA A 100 5.50 23.98 -1.67
CA ALA A 100 6.26 23.68 -0.46
C ALA A 100 5.41 22.94 0.59
N MET A 101 4.13 23.30 0.73
CA MET A 101 3.18 22.60 1.59
C MET A 101 2.92 21.17 1.11
N MET A 102 2.68 20.97 -0.19
CA MET A 102 2.50 19.62 -0.76
C MET A 102 3.73 18.75 -0.54
N VAL A 103 4.94 19.29 -0.72
CA VAL A 103 6.18 18.56 -0.45
C VAL A 103 6.21 18.10 1.00
N LYS A 104 5.95 19.01 1.96
CA LYS A 104 5.93 18.67 3.39
C LYS A 104 4.87 17.62 3.72
N ASP A 105 3.69 17.73 3.12
CA ASP A 105 2.59 16.79 3.31
C ASP A 105 2.94 15.38 2.82
N VAL A 106 3.68 15.23 1.73
CA VAL A 106 4.16 13.92 1.28
C VAL A 106 4.95 13.20 2.38
N PHE A 107 5.82 13.91 3.10
CA PHE A 107 6.60 13.33 4.20
C PHE A 107 5.73 13.03 5.43
N ILE A 108 4.79 13.93 5.76
CA ILE A 108 3.83 13.69 6.85
C ILE A 108 3.01 12.43 6.57
N GLN A 109 2.47 12.29 5.36
CA GLN A 109 1.72 11.09 4.95
C GLN A 109 2.61 9.85 4.93
N GLY A 110 3.88 9.97 4.52
CA GLY A 110 4.86 8.88 4.65
C GLY A 110 5.04 8.41 6.09
N GLY A 111 5.16 9.34 7.05
CA GLY A 111 5.27 8.99 8.47
C GLY A 111 3.99 8.37 9.05
N ILE A 112 2.81 8.88 8.66
CA ILE A 112 1.51 8.31 9.05
C ILE A 112 1.34 6.90 8.48
N SER A 113 1.81 6.66 7.26
CA SER A 113 1.63 5.37 6.58
C SER A 113 2.26 4.18 7.28
N ILE A 114 3.31 4.39 8.08
CA ILE A 114 3.90 3.36 8.94
C ILE A 114 2.84 2.78 9.90
N PHE A 115 1.99 3.64 10.47
CA PHE A 115 0.91 3.25 11.36
C PHE A 115 -0.27 2.67 10.60
N GLU A 116 -0.52 3.12 9.37
CA GLU A 116 -1.55 2.53 8.50
C GLU A 116 -1.19 1.09 8.12
N THR A 117 0.07 0.83 7.77
CA THR A 117 0.61 -0.54 7.57
C THR A 117 0.49 -1.37 8.85
N ALA A 118 0.93 -0.86 10.00
CA ALA A 118 0.80 -1.57 11.27
C ALA A 118 -0.67 -1.92 11.58
N ASN A 119 -1.59 -0.98 11.36
CA ASN A 119 -3.01 -1.22 11.54
C ASN A 119 -3.52 -2.27 10.55
N ALA A 120 -3.13 -2.20 9.28
CA ALA A 120 -3.56 -3.15 8.26
C ALA A 120 -3.12 -4.60 8.58
N TRP A 121 -1.97 -4.77 9.22
CA TRP A 121 -1.46 -6.10 9.57
C TRP A 121 -2.09 -6.69 10.83
N PHE A 122 -2.41 -5.86 11.83
CA PHE A 122 -2.76 -6.34 13.18
C PHE A 122 -4.20 -6.04 13.63
N LYS A 123 -4.92 -5.12 12.97
CA LYS A 123 -6.31 -4.85 13.32
C LYS A 123 -7.25 -5.84 12.63
N PRO A 124 -8.33 -6.26 13.30
CA PRO A 124 -9.36 -7.09 12.68
C PRO A 124 -10.04 -6.32 11.54
N LYS A 125 -10.49 -7.03 10.49
CA LYS A 125 -11.11 -6.42 9.30
C LYS A 125 -12.34 -5.57 9.67
N GLU A 126 -13.05 -5.99 10.71
CA GLU A 126 -14.24 -5.34 11.26
C GLU A 126 -13.97 -3.91 11.75
N TYR A 127 -12.72 -3.60 12.11
CA TYR A 127 -12.30 -2.26 12.48
C TYR A 127 -12.60 -1.23 11.37
N TYR A 128 -12.51 -1.64 10.10
CA TYR A 128 -12.59 -0.75 8.95
C TYR A 128 -14.01 -0.52 8.45
N HIS A 129 -14.95 -1.44 8.69
CA HIS A 129 -16.33 -1.31 8.20
C HIS A 129 -17.03 -0.03 8.65
N LYS A 130 -16.69 0.51 9.82
CA LYS A 130 -17.28 1.75 10.36
C LYS A 130 -16.40 2.99 10.18
N LYS A 131 -15.22 2.85 9.56
CA LYS A 131 -14.19 3.89 9.47
C LYS A 131 -13.83 4.29 8.05
N VAL A 132 -14.33 3.54 7.07
CA VAL A 132 -14.01 3.72 5.65
C VAL A 132 -15.29 3.86 4.87
N THR A 133 -15.31 4.84 3.98
CA THR A 133 -16.35 5.01 2.97
C THR A 133 -15.71 4.82 1.61
N ILE A 134 -16.30 3.94 0.78
CA ILE A 134 -15.86 3.75 -0.61
C ILE A 134 -16.76 4.55 -1.53
N GLN A 135 -16.16 5.47 -2.28
CA GLN A 135 -16.83 6.19 -3.34
C GLN A 135 -16.70 5.41 -4.66
N GLY A 136 -17.76 5.38 -5.47
CA GLY A 136 -17.75 4.70 -6.77
C GLY A 136 -17.95 3.17 -6.74
N LEU A 137 -18.27 2.56 -5.59
CA LEU A 137 -18.49 1.11 -5.48
C LEU A 137 -19.60 0.59 -6.42
N HIS A 138 -20.62 1.41 -6.68
CA HIS A 138 -21.72 1.07 -7.57
C HIS A 138 -21.27 0.82 -9.02
N HIS A 139 -20.19 1.47 -9.49
CA HIS A 139 -19.62 1.20 -10.82
C HIS A 139 -19.09 -0.24 -10.92
N LEU A 140 -18.44 -0.72 -9.85
CA LEU A 140 -17.94 -2.10 -9.78
C LEU A 140 -19.09 -3.11 -9.76
N GLN A 141 -20.13 -2.83 -8.98
CA GLN A 141 -21.29 -3.70 -8.87
C GLN A 141 -22.06 -3.79 -10.20
N ALA A 142 -22.25 -2.65 -10.89
CA ALA A 142 -22.90 -2.61 -12.21
C ALA A 142 -22.11 -3.40 -13.26
N ALA A 143 -20.81 -3.16 -13.39
CA ALA A 143 -19.96 -3.88 -14.34
C ALA A 143 -19.97 -5.39 -14.08
N LYS A 144 -19.96 -5.81 -12.80
CA LYS A 144 -20.06 -7.22 -12.42
C LYS A 144 -21.42 -7.83 -12.77
N ALA A 145 -22.52 -7.11 -12.54
CA ALA A 145 -23.87 -7.55 -12.89
C ALA A 145 -24.04 -7.76 -14.40
N GLU A 146 -23.34 -6.96 -15.21
CA GLU A 146 -23.28 -7.11 -16.68
C GLU A 146 -22.34 -8.23 -17.15
N GLY A 147 -21.70 -8.97 -16.24
CA GLY A 147 -20.76 -10.04 -16.58
C GLY A 147 -19.43 -9.55 -17.18
N LYS A 148 -19.07 -8.27 -16.99
CA LYS A 148 -17.82 -7.71 -17.50
C LYS A 148 -16.65 -8.00 -16.57
N GLY A 149 -15.49 -8.30 -17.15
CA GLY A 149 -14.22 -8.29 -16.43
C GLY A 149 -13.85 -6.87 -16.00
N ILE A 150 -13.24 -6.73 -14.82
CA ILE A 150 -12.88 -5.43 -14.24
C ILE A 150 -11.37 -5.38 -14.04
N LEU A 151 -10.72 -4.39 -14.65
CA LEU A 151 -9.32 -4.06 -14.37
C LEU A 151 -9.28 -2.86 -13.43
N LEU A 152 -8.83 -3.09 -12.19
CA LEU A 152 -8.61 -2.03 -11.21
C LEU A 152 -7.22 -1.43 -11.39
N LEU A 153 -7.17 -0.14 -11.72
CA LEU A 153 -5.93 0.62 -11.82
C LEU A 153 -5.72 1.43 -10.55
N GLY A 154 -4.57 1.22 -9.90
CA GLY A 154 -4.16 1.95 -8.69
C GLY A 154 -2.88 2.74 -8.93
N ALA A 155 -2.67 3.77 -8.10
CA ALA A 155 -1.41 4.50 -8.01
C ALA A 155 -0.63 4.09 -6.75
N HIS A 156 0.67 4.39 -6.73
CA HIS A 156 1.52 4.14 -5.56
C HIS A 156 1.28 5.22 -4.50
N TYR A 157 0.34 4.95 -3.61
CA TYR A 157 0.09 5.77 -2.42
C TYR A 157 0.93 5.29 -1.24
N SER A 158 1.22 6.19 -0.29
CA SER A 158 2.03 5.88 0.90
C SER A 158 1.45 4.74 1.74
N PHE A 159 0.13 4.54 1.72
CA PHE A 159 -0.60 3.55 2.52
C PHE A 159 -0.94 2.25 1.78
N VAL A 160 -0.01 1.74 0.96
CA VAL A 160 -0.23 0.62 0.03
C VAL A 160 -0.77 -0.65 0.71
N ASP A 161 -0.29 -1.01 1.90
CA ASP A 161 -0.77 -2.19 2.63
C ASP A 161 -2.23 -2.03 3.05
N LEU A 162 -2.61 -0.84 3.49
CA LEU A 162 -3.98 -0.51 3.85
C LEU A 162 -4.88 -0.52 2.60
N CYS A 163 -4.43 0.01 1.47
CA CYS A 163 -5.16 -0.10 0.19
C CYS A 163 -5.46 -1.55 -0.17
N GLY A 164 -4.46 -2.42 -0.11
CA GLY A 164 -4.60 -3.85 -0.42
C GLY A 164 -5.61 -4.53 0.50
N LEU A 165 -5.51 -4.27 1.80
CA LEU A 165 -6.47 -4.79 2.78
C LEU A 165 -7.90 -4.32 2.49
N LEU A 166 -8.09 -3.02 2.28
CA LEU A 166 -9.42 -2.45 2.02
C LEU A 166 -10.02 -3.01 0.74
N ALA A 167 -9.23 -3.14 -0.33
CA ALA A 167 -9.70 -3.77 -1.57
C ALA A 167 -10.28 -5.18 -1.30
N ILE A 168 -9.55 -6.03 -0.57
CA ILE A 168 -9.95 -7.40 -0.25
C ILE A 168 -11.17 -7.45 0.69
N ILE A 169 -11.33 -6.48 1.59
CA ILE A 169 -12.49 -6.42 2.51
C ILE A 169 -13.78 -6.09 1.74
N PHE A 170 -13.71 -5.22 0.73
CA PHE A 170 -14.90 -4.69 0.08
C PHE A 170 -15.25 -5.34 -1.26
N PHE A 171 -14.31 -6.02 -1.92
CA PHE A 171 -14.59 -6.74 -3.16
C PHE A 171 -13.58 -7.88 -3.41
N PRO A 172 -13.99 -8.97 -4.09
CA PRO A 172 -13.06 -10.02 -4.50
C PRO A 172 -12.10 -9.47 -5.55
N VAL A 173 -10.80 -9.49 -5.24
CA VAL A 173 -9.74 -8.96 -6.11
C VAL A 173 -8.59 -9.96 -6.18
N ASP A 174 -8.10 -10.19 -7.40
CA ASP A 174 -6.84 -10.88 -7.66
C ASP A 174 -5.77 -9.84 -7.98
N THR A 175 -4.53 -10.10 -7.57
CA THR A 175 -3.40 -9.20 -7.79
C THR A 175 -2.26 -9.90 -8.52
N VAL A 176 -1.55 -9.14 -9.34
CA VAL A 176 -0.32 -9.61 -9.98
C VAL A 176 0.83 -9.44 -9.00
N TYR A 177 1.53 -10.52 -8.69
CA TYR A 177 2.69 -10.51 -7.79
C TYR A 177 3.98 -10.81 -8.56
N ARG A 178 4.97 -9.93 -8.43
CA ARG A 178 6.36 -10.21 -8.83
C ARG A 178 7.15 -10.63 -7.58
N PRO A 179 7.81 -11.80 -7.58
CA PRO A 179 8.69 -12.19 -6.49
C PRO A 179 9.75 -11.15 -6.18
N GLN A 180 9.98 -10.89 -4.89
CA GLN A 180 11.04 -9.99 -4.43
C GLN A 180 12.43 -10.54 -4.82
N ASN A 181 13.36 -9.64 -5.14
CA ASN A 181 14.72 -10.02 -5.50
C ASN A 181 15.46 -10.66 -4.31
N ASN A 182 15.15 -10.21 -3.09
CA ASN A 182 15.61 -10.87 -1.88
C ASN A 182 14.76 -12.12 -1.64
N LYS A 183 15.38 -13.30 -1.77
CA LYS A 183 14.74 -14.61 -1.58
C LYS A 183 14.57 -15.01 -0.10
N ALA A 184 14.95 -14.12 0.81
CA ALA A 184 15.16 -14.39 2.20
C ALA A 184 14.49 -13.34 3.10
#